data_AF-A0A964YZ51-F1
#
_entry.id   AF-A0A964YZ51-F1
#
_cell.length_a   1.000
_cell.length_b   1.000
_cell.length_c   1.000
_cell.angle_alpha   90.00
_cell.angle_beta   90.00
_cell.angle_gamma   90.00
#
_symmetry.space_group_name_H-M   'P 1'
#
loop_
_entity.id
_entity.type
_entity.pdbx_description
1 polymer ?
#
loop_
_entity_poly.entity_id
_entity_poly.type
_entity_poly.pdbx_seq_one_letter_code
_entity_poly.pdbx_strand_id
1 'polypeptide(L)'
;MNISTERYAEIREAHRIHIRATAIMVFVIYWLMVFTYPNFFIFRPNEETEVLRQVALWLCLIGWLLAAIATPILLFAASGGNKLSLKFIPVTAMWWPASLIFSQITVVYLTGESYINYLVDYPIFLITDLAIPVLVMWKWSQLKESVTLVSNN
;
A
#
# COMPACT_ATOMS: atom_id res chain seq x y z
N MET A 1 1.59 -24.09 -34.67
CA MET A 1 1.79 -23.26 -33.46
C MET A 1 1.67 -24.19 -32.27
N ASN A 2 2.61 -24.15 -31.31
CA ASN A 2 2.70 -25.15 -30.24
C ASN A 2 1.71 -24.79 -29.12
N ILE A 3 0.76 -25.68 -28.82
CA ILE A 3 -0.34 -25.48 -27.85
C ILE A 3 0.20 -25.05 -26.47
N SER A 4 1.41 -25.48 -26.13
CA SER A 4 2.07 -25.06 -24.88
C SER A 4 2.40 -23.56 -24.86
N THR A 5 2.92 -23.00 -25.94
CA THR A 5 3.35 -21.59 -26.02
C THR A 5 2.18 -20.62 -25.93
N GLU A 6 1.06 -20.93 -26.58
CA GLU A 6 -0.18 -20.12 -26.49
C GLU A 6 -0.72 -20.10 -25.06
N ARG A 7 -0.80 -21.28 -24.41
CA ARG A 7 -1.26 -21.38 -23.02
C ARG A 7 -0.39 -20.58 -22.03
N TYR A 8 0.94 -20.56 -22.22
CA TYR A 8 1.83 -19.75 -21.39
C TYR A 8 1.64 -18.24 -21.60
N ALA A 9 1.36 -17.81 -22.83
CA ALA A 9 1.08 -16.41 -23.15
C ALA A 9 -0.23 -15.95 -22.49
N GLU A 10 -1.29 -16.77 -22.56
CA GLU A 10 -2.58 -16.48 -21.92
C GLU A 10 -2.46 -16.33 -20.41
N ILE A 11 -1.77 -17.26 -19.74
CA ILE A 11 -1.56 -17.20 -18.28
C ILE A 11 -0.80 -15.92 -17.89
N ARG A 12 0.22 -15.55 -18.67
CA ARG A 12 1.01 -14.34 -18.43
C ARG A 12 0.17 -13.07 -18.57
N GLU A 13 -0.68 -13.00 -19.58
CA GLU A 13 -1.54 -11.85 -19.81
C GLU A 13 -2.63 -11.73 -18.74
N ALA A 14 -3.26 -12.85 -18.37
CA ALA A 14 -4.19 -12.89 -17.25
C ALA A 14 -3.55 -12.37 -15.95
N HIS A 15 -2.30 -12.78 -15.66
CA HIS A 15 -1.56 -12.29 -14.50
C HIS A 15 -1.35 -10.77 -14.53
N ARG A 16 -0.97 -10.21 -15.69
CA ARG A 16 -0.81 -8.75 -15.86
C ARG A 16 -2.12 -8.01 -15.65
N ILE A 17 -3.23 -8.53 -16.18
CA ILE A 17 -4.57 -7.95 -16.00
C ILE A 17 -4.94 -7.91 -14.52
N HIS A 18 -4.72 -9.00 -13.77
CA HIS A 18 -5.01 -9.04 -12.33
C HIS A 18 -4.20 -8.01 -11.53
N ILE A 19 -2.95 -7.75 -11.90
CA ILE A 19 -2.11 -6.73 -11.23
C ILE A 19 -2.65 -5.33 -11.52
N ARG A 20 -2.99 -5.05 -12.78
CA ARG A 20 -3.58 -3.75 -13.17
C ARG A 20 -4.90 -3.51 -12.45
N ALA A 21 -5.77 -4.52 -12.39
CA ALA A 21 -7.02 -4.46 -11.65
C ALA A 21 -6.77 -4.19 -10.14
N THR A 22 -5.75 -4.84 -9.56
CA THR A 22 -5.35 -4.58 -8.16
C THR A 22 -4.90 -3.13 -7.99
N ALA A 23 -4.08 -2.60 -8.90
CA ALA A 23 -3.62 -1.21 -8.84
C ALA A 23 -4.78 -0.21 -8.90
N ILE A 24 -5.74 -0.41 -9.82
CA ILE A 24 -6.95 0.43 -9.93
C ILE A 24 -7.77 0.34 -8.65
N MET A 25 -8.00 -0.87 -8.15
CA MET A 25 -8.78 -1.09 -6.92
C MET A 25 -8.13 -0.39 -5.72
N VAL A 26 -6.81 -0.52 -5.53
CA VAL A 26 -6.08 0.16 -4.45
C VAL A 26 -6.25 1.68 -4.56
N PHE A 27 -6.05 2.25 -5.75
CA PHE A 27 -6.23 3.68 -5.99
C PHE A 27 -7.66 4.13 -5.64
N VAL A 28 -8.67 3.44 -6.17
CA VAL A 28 -10.07 3.79 -5.96
C VAL A 28 -10.47 3.68 -4.50
N ILE A 29 -10.10 2.59 -3.81
CA ILE A 29 -10.47 2.40 -2.40
C ILE A 29 -9.81 3.46 -1.51
N TYR A 30 -8.51 3.73 -1.67
CA TYR A 30 -7.85 4.76 -0.88
C TYR A 30 -8.50 6.13 -1.08
N TRP A 31 -8.74 6.54 -2.33
CA TRP A 31 -9.37 7.84 -2.59
C TRP A 31 -10.81 7.90 -2.09
N LEU A 32 -11.59 6.81 -2.22
CA LEU A 32 -12.92 6.73 -1.62
C LEU A 32 -12.87 6.91 -0.10
N MET A 33 -11.93 6.26 0.57
CA MET A 33 -11.72 6.38 2.01
C MET A 33 -11.32 7.80 2.42
N VAL A 34 -10.41 8.43 1.67
CA VAL A 34 -9.99 9.82 1.90
C VAL A 34 -11.17 10.79 1.76
N PHE A 35 -12.02 10.62 0.74
CA PHE A 35 -13.20 11.48 0.57
C PHE A 35 -14.30 11.21 1.60
N THR A 36 -14.42 9.98 2.09
CA THR A 36 -15.42 9.61 3.10
C THR A 36 -14.99 10.05 4.50
N TYR A 37 -13.70 9.94 4.82
CA TYR A 37 -13.13 10.19 6.15
C TYR A 37 -11.93 11.14 6.09
N PRO A 38 -12.10 12.38 5.61
CA PRO A 38 -10.99 13.29 5.33
C PRO A 38 -10.13 13.59 6.56
N ASN A 39 -10.74 13.68 7.74
CA ASN A 39 -10.04 14.01 8.99
C ASN A 39 -9.01 12.94 9.41
N PHE A 40 -9.11 11.70 8.91
CA PHE A 40 -8.14 10.64 9.19
C PHE A 40 -6.88 10.74 8.32
N PHE A 41 -6.98 11.32 7.12
CA PHE A 41 -5.90 11.37 6.15
C PHE A 41 -5.31 12.77 6.00
N ILE A 42 -6.12 13.80 6.24
CA ILE A 42 -5.79 15.21 6.04
C ILE A 42 -5.75 15.89 7.40
N PHE A 43 -4.57 15.89 8.00
CA PHE A 43 -4.29 16.59 9.26
C PHE A 43 -3.10 17.53 9.06
N ARG A 44 -2.87 18.42 10.03
CA ARG A 44 -1.85 19.48 9.97
C ARG A 44 -0.74 19.22 10.98
N PRO A 45 0.37 18.57 10.59
CA PRO A 45 1.43 18.22 11.53
C PRO A 45 2.01 19.42 12.28
N ASN A 46 2.07 20.59 11.64
CA ASN A 46 2.68 21.79 12.20
C ASN A 46 1.84 22.51 13.25
N GLU A 47 0.58 22.11 13.44
CA GLU A 47 -0.26 22.63 14.53
C GLU A 47 -0.02 21.87 15.84
N GLU A 48 0.67 20.73 15.80
CA GLU A 48 1.03 19.98 17.01
C GLU A 48 2.23 20.61 17.73
N THR A 49 2.14 20.67 19.05
CA THR A 49 3.21 21.21 19.91
C THR A 49 4.33 20.21 20.14
N GLU A 50 3.99 18.92 20.21
CA GLU A 50 4.94 17.85 20.48
C GLU A 50 5.68 17.43 19.20
N VAL A 51 7.00 17.66 19.16
CA VAL A 51 7.83 17.37 17.98
C VAL A 51 7.74 15.90 17.56
N LEU A 52 7.72 14.98 18.52
CA LEU A 52 7.60 13.55 18.22
C LEU A 52 6.26 13.23 17.54
N ARG A 53 5.18 13.86 18.00
CA ARG A 53 3.85 13.73 17.40
C ARG A 53 3.82 14.33 16.00
N GLN A 54 4.39 15.52 15.82
CA GLN A 54 4.52 16.18 14.51
C GLN A 54 5.24 15.28 13.49
N VAL A 55 6.36 14.66 13.88
CA VAL A 55 7.10 13.71 13.01
C VAL A 55 6.23 12.51 12.64
N ALA A 56 5.53 11.92 13.62
CA ALA A 56 4.65 10.78 13.36
C ALA A 56 3.53 11.14 12.37
N LEU A 57 2.94 12.33 12.50
CA LEU A 57 1.94 12.83 11.57
C LEU A 57 2.53 13.04 10.17
N TRP A 58 3.69 13.67 10.03
CA TRP A 58 4.35 13.79 8.72
C TRP A 58 4.57 12.44 8.03
N LEU A 59 5.01 11.42 8.77
CA LEU A 59 5.17 10.06 8.25
C LEU A 59 3.84 9.44 7.81
N CYS A 60 2.75 9.70 8.54
CA CYS A 60 1.41 9.28 8.16
C CYS A 60 0.93 9.98 6.88
N LEU A 61 1.13 11.30 6.78
CA LEU A 61 0.74 12.09 5.62
C LEU A 61 1.44 11.60 4.34
N ILE A 62 2.74 11.35 4.44
CA ILE A 62 3.52 10.75 3.34
C ILE A 62 3.04 9.32 3.08
N GLY A 63 2.79 8.54 4.13
CA GLY A 63 2.44 7.13 4.04
C GLY A 63 1.18 6.85 3.24
N TRP A 64 0.08 7.56 3.52
CA TRP A 64 -1.16 7.30 2.77
C TRP A 64 -1.04 7.79 1.32
N LEU A 65 -0.29 8.85 1.05
CA LEU A 65 -0.02 9.31 -0.33
C LEU A 65 0.79 8.27 -1.10
N LEU A 66 1.81 7.67 -0.48
CA LEU A 66 2.57 6.58 -1.09
C LEU A 66 1.68 5.38 -1.38
N ALA A 67 0.84 4.98 -0.44
CA ALA A 67 -0.08 3.86 -0.62
C ALA A 67 -1.17 4.13 -1.67
N ALA A 68 -1.73 5.35 -1.70
CA ALA A 68 -2.82 5.72 -2.59
C ALA A 68 -2.37 6.05 -4.02
N ILE A 69 -1.13 6.51 -4.22
CA ILE A 69 -0.63 7.00 -5.50
C ILE A 69 0.57 6.17 -5.98
N ALA A 70 1.66 6.15 -5.21
CA ALA A 70 2.91 5.53 -5.64
C ALA A 70 2.76 4.01 -5.81
N THR A 71 2.09 3.32 -4.88
CA THR A 71 1.87 1.88 -4.96
C THR A 71 1.08 1.47 -6.21
N PRO A 72 -0.09 2.07 -6.55
CA PRO A 72 -0.77 1.80 -7.81
C PRO A 72 0.11 2.03 -9.05
N ILE A 73 0.84 3.16 -9.11
CA ILE A 73 1.73 3.47 -10.25
C ILE A 73 2.81 2.39 -10.39
N LEU A 74 3.43 1.98 -9.28
CA LEU A 74 4.47 0.96 -9.29
C LEU A 74 3.93 -0.43 -9.66
N LEU A 75 2.72 -0.79 -9.23
CA LEU A 75 2.04 -2.02 -9.67
C LEU A 75 1.74 -1.99 -11.17
N PHE A 76 1.27 -0.86 -11.70
CA PHE A 76 1.08 -0.69 -13.14
C PHE A 76 2.39 -0.83 -13.91
N ALA A 77 3.45 -0.16 -13.49
CA ALA A 77 4.76 -0.24 -14.12
C ALA A 77 5.35 -1.66 -14.05
N ALA A 78 5.20 -2.34 -12.90
CA ALA A 78 5.60 -3.75 -12.75
C ALA A 78 4.80 -4.67 -13.68
N SER A 79 3.50 -4.43 -13.87
CA SER A 79 2.68 -5.16 -14.86
C SER A 79 3.15 -4.96 -16.30
N GLY A 80 3.86 -3.86 -16.58
CA GLY A 80 4.51 -3.58 -17.85
C GLY A 80 5.86 -4.29 -18.04
N GLY A 81 6.43 -4.86 -16.97
CA GLY A 81 7.75 -5.50 -16.96
C GLY A 81 8.87 -4.62 -16.38
N ASN A 82 8.55 -3.47 -15.78
CA ASN A 82 9.54 -2.63 -15.12
C ASN A 82 10.07 -3.32 -13.84
N LYS A 83 11.31 -3.83 -13.92
CA LYS A 83 11.96 -4.52 -12.79
C LYS A 83 12.34 -3.59 -11.64
N LEU A 84 12.58 -2.30 -11.92
CA LEU A 84 12.91 -1.32 -10.88
C LEU A 84 11.71 -1.08 -9.96
N SER A 85 10.50 -1.04 -10.52
CA SER A 85 9.26 -0.88 -9.74
C SER A 85 9.08 -1.95 -8.68
N LEU A 86 9.49 -3.20 -8.96
CA LEU A 86 9.44 -4.30 -7.98
C LEU A 86 10.25 -4.02 -6.71
N LYS A 87 11.30 -3.21 -6.77
CA LYS A 87 12.09 -2.88 -5.58
C LYS A 87 11.36 -1.94 -4.62
N PHE A 88 10.50 -1.06 -5.16
CA PHE A 88 9.86 0.01 -4.39
C PHE A 88 8.44 -0.32 -3.94
N ILE A 89 7.77 -1.32 -4.54
CA ILE A 89 6.41 -1.74 -4.13
C ILE A 89 6.33 -2.03 -2.63
N PRO A 90 7.23 -2.83 -2.02
CA PRO A 90 7.16 -3.11 -0.58
C PRO A 90 7.24 -1.86 0.28
N VAL A 91 8.15 -0.95 -0.06
CA VAL A 91 8.38 0.27 0.70
C VAL A 91 7.13 1.16 0.64
N THR A 92 6.59 1.39 -0.56
CA THR A 92 5.42 2.26 -0.72
C THR A 92 4.15 1.68 -0.11
N ALA A 93 3.95 0.36 -0.19
CA ALA A 93 2.77 -0.31 0.35
C ALA A 93 2.80 -0.42 1.89
N MET A 94 3.99 -0.60 2.46
CA MET A 94 4.16 -0.79 3.91
C MET A 94 4.42 0.51 4.67
N TRP A 95 4.65 1.63 3.99
CA TRP A 95 4.92 2.90 4.66
C TRP A 95 3.75 3.36 5.52
N TRP A 96 2.52 3.27 5.00
CA TRP A 96 1.30 3.61 5.73
C TRP A 96 1.11 2.81 7.02
N PRO A 97 1.07 1.46 6.99
CA PRO A 97 0.92 0.69 8.24
C PRO A 97 2.08 0.91 9.21
N ALA A 98 3.31 1.06 8.71
CA ALA A 98 4.47 1.33 9.57
C ALA A 98 4.35 2.71 10.27
N SER A 99 3.94 3.75 9.54
CA SER A 99 3.76 5.08 10.12
C SER A 99 2.56 5.14 11.08
N LEU A 100 1.49 4.39 10.81
CA LEU A 100 0.39 4.23 11.76
C LEU A 100 0.85 3.59 13.07
N ILE A 101 1.60 2.48 13.01
CA ILE A 101 2.15 1.84 14.21
C ILE A 101 3.04 2.82 14.98
N PHE A 102 3.92 3.53 14.29
CA PHE A 102 4.78 4.54 14.91
C PHE A 102 3.96 5.67 15.57
N SER A 103 2.90 6.13 14.91
CA SER A 103 1.96 7.11 15.45
C SER A 103 1.24 6.59 16.70
N GLN A 104 0.78 5.34 16.70
CA GLN A 104 0.13 4.72 17.87
C GLN A 104 1.08 4.63 19.06
N ILE A 105 2.30 4.14 18.84
CA ILE A 105 3.33 4.06 19.89
C ILE A 105 3.62 5.46 20.45
N THR A 106 3.72 6.46 19.57
CA THR A 106 3.94 7.85 19.97
C THR A 106 2.82 8.37 20.88
N VAL A 107 1.56 8.15 20.51
CA VAL A 107 0.41 8.61 21.31
C VAL A 107 0.36 7.91 22.67
N VAL A 108 0.57 6.59 22.71
CA VAL A 108 0.64 5.82 23.96
C VAL A 108 1.75 6.33 24.86
N TYR A 109 2.92 6.63 24.29
CA TYR A 109 4.06 7.16 25.03
C TYR A 109 3.77 8.55 25.63
N LEU A 110 3.12 9.45 24.88
CA LEU A 110 2.89 10.83 25.31
C LEU A 110 1.69 10.98 26.25
N THR A 111 0.63 10.18 26.06
CA THR A 111 -0.66 10.38 26.74
C THR A 111 -1.03 9.23 27.68
N GLY A 112 -0.39 8.08 27.56
CA GLY A 112 -0.80 6.85 28.23
C GLY A 112 -2.02 6.17 27.60
N GLU A 113 -2.65 6.79 26.60
CA GLU A 113 -3.84 6.27 25.93
C GLU A 113 -3.51 5.60 24.59
N SER A 114 -4.24 4.55 24.26
CA SER A 114 -4.16 3.90 22.96
C SER A 114 -5.23 4.42 22.04
N TYR A 115 -4.82 4.86 20.84
CA TYR A 115 -5.76 5.22 19.80
C TYR A 115 -6.33 3.99 19.07
N ILE A 116 -5.88 2.75 19.33
CA ILE A 116 -6.41 1.52 18.69
C ILE A 116 -7.94 1.42 18.76
N ASN A 117 -8.56 2.04 19.77
CA ASN A 117 -10.01 2.12 19.90
C ASN A 117 -10.71 2.71 18.65
N TYR A 118 -10.03 3.54 17.85
CA TYR A 118 -10.63 4.04 16.59
C TYR A 118 -10.98 2.90 15.63
N LEU A 119 -10.29 1.76 15.67
CA LEU A 119 -10.62 0.59 14.83
C LEU A 119 -11.89 -0.11 15.31
N VAL A 120 -12.29 0.08 16.58
CA VAL A 120 -13.59 -0.36 17.09
C VAL A 120 -14.70 0.53 16.54
N ASP A 121 -14.47 1.85 16.54
CA ASP A 121 -15.45 2.82 16.04
C ASP A 121 -15.54 2.83 14.50
N TYR A 122 -14.41 2.60 13.81
CA TYR A 122 -14.26 2.65 12.37
C TYR A 122 -13.54 1.39 11.84
N PRO A 123 -14.17 0.21 11.93
CA PRO A 123 -13.54 -1.05 11.53
C PRO A 123 -13.20 -1.12 10.04
N ILE A 124 -13.81 -0.25 9.22
CA ILE A 124 -13.53 -0.12 7.80
C ILE A 124 -12.05 0.21 7.51
N PHE A 125 -11.34 0.87 8.43
CA PHE A 125 -9.92 1.17 8.26
C PHE A 125 -9.02 -0.06 8.27
N LEU A 126 -9.51 -1.23 8.74
CA LEU A 126 -8.81 -2.50 8.55
C LEU A 126 -8.52 -2.79 7.06
N ILE A 127 -9.32 -2.24 6.14
CA ILE A 127 -9.08 -2.37 4.71
C ILE A 127 -7.79 -1.64 4.31
N THR A 128 -7.66 -0.36 4.65
CA THR A 128 -6.51 0.47 4.26
C THR A 128 -5.26 0.16 5.08
N ASP A 129 -5.45 -0.23 6.34
CA ASP A 129 -4.35 -0.32 7.30
C ASP A 129 -3.71 -1.71 7.29
N LEU A 130 -4.47 -2.72 6.85
CA LEU A 130 -4.01 -4.10 6.86
C LEU A 130 -4.31 -4.84 5.54
N ALA A 131 -5.57 -4.92 5.14
CA ALA A 131 -5.97 -5.81 4.03
C ALA A 131 -5.29 -5.43 2.70
N ILE A 132 -5.28 -4.14 2.35
CA ILE A 132 -4.64 -3.65 1.12
C ILE A 132 -3.12 -3.85 1.17
N PRO A 133 -2.38 -3.40 2.20
CA PRO A 133 -0.94 -3.67 2.28
C PRO A 133 -0.60 -5.15 2.15
N VAL A 134 -1.33 -6.04 2.85
CA VAL A 134 -1.13 -7.49 2.77
C VAL A 134 -1.40 -8.01 1.35
N LEU A 135 -2.49 -7.60 0.72
CA LEU A 135 -2.82 -7.98 -0.66
C LEU A 135 -1.73 -7.54 -1.65
N VAL A 136 -1.25 -6.30 -1.52
CA VAL A 136 -0.19 -5.76 -2.38
C VAL A 136 1.10 -6.55 -2.19
N MET A 137 1.48 -6.85 -0.94
CA MET A 137 2.67 -7.65 -0.65
C MET A 137 2.56 -9.07 -1.22
N TRP A 138 1.37 -9.67 -1.18
CA TRP A 138 1.11 -10.97 -1.78
C TRP A 138 1.15 -10.93 -3.32
N LYS A 139 0.69 -9.85 -3.96
CA LYS A 139 0.83 -9.68 -5.42
C LYS A 139 2.28 -9.43 -5.82
N TRP A 140 3.00 -8.67 -5.01
CA TRP A 140 4.42 -8.40 -5.22
C TRP A 140 5.26 -9.68 -5.16
N SER A 141 5.01 -10.58 -4.20
CA SER A 141 5.76 -11.83 -4.10
C SER A 141 5.61 -12.71 -5.34
N GLN A 142 4.38 -12.84 -5.86
CA GLN A 142 4.10 -13.56 -7.12
C GLN A 142 4.82 -12.92 -8.31
N LEU A 143 4.81 -11.59 -8.38
CA LEU A 143 5.49 -10.85 -9.43
C LEU A 143 6.99 -11.06 -9.41
N LYS A 144 7.60 -10.99 -8.23
CA LYS A 144 9.04 -11.19 -8.05
C LYS A 144 9.46 -12.58 -8.50
N GLU A 145 8.73 -13.62 -8.10
CA GLU A 145 8.99 -15.00 -8.49
C GLU A 145 8.93 -15.17 -10.03
N SER A 146 7.90 -14.62 -10.67
CA SER A 146 7.74 -14.71 -12.13
C SER A 146 8.91 -14.08 -12.90
N VAL A 147 9.47 -12.96 -12.40
CA VAL A 147 10.59 -12.27 -13.04
C VAL A 147 11.91 -12.99 -12.80
N THR A 148 12.11 -13.59 -11.61
CA THR A 148 13.31 -14.36 -11.31
C THR A 148 13.38 -15.63 -12.16
N LEU A 149 12.27 -16.35 -12.34
CA LEU A 149 12.22 -17.57 -13.16
C LEU A 149 12.55 -17.31 -14.64
N VAL A 150 12.09 -16.18 -15.19
CA VAL A 150 12.38 -15.80 -16.59
C VAL A 150 13.83 -15.35 -16.79
N SER A 151 14.51 -14.88 -15.74
CA SER A 151 15.89 -14.41 -15.84
C SER A 151 16.93 -15.53 -15.77
N ASN A 152 16.53 -16.73 -15.33
CA ASN A 152 17.42 -17.88 -15.11
C ASN A 152 17.28 -18.97 -16.19
N ASN A 153 16.38 -18.78 -17.16
CA ASN A 153 16.21 -19.59 -18.37
C ASN A 153 16.71 -18.80 -19.58
#